data_AF-A0A7W1QUP4-F1
#
_entry.id   AF-A0A7W1QUP4-F1
#
_cell.length_a   1.000
_cell.length_b   1.000
_cell.length_c   1.000
_cell.angle_alpha   90.00
_cell.angle_beta   90.00
_cell.angle_gamma   90.00
#
_symmetry.space_group_name_H-M   'P 1'
#
loop_
_entity.id
_entity.type
_entity.pdbx_description
1 polymer ?
#
loop_
_entity_poly.entity_id
_entity_poly.type
_entity_poly.pdbx_seq_one_letter_code
_entity_poly.pdbx_strand_id
1 'polypeptide(L)' 'MTKKLGERFAYLTKHFKDRDYLLGNQFSVADAYLFTILRWSKSVDIQLEPWPVLTEFLARVRARSKVSEVMKAEGLAN' A
#
# COMPACT_ATOMS: atom_id res chain seq x y z
N MET A 1 -9.44 -15.63 0.80
CA MET A 1 -8.97 -14.54 1.70
C MET A 1 -9.57 -14.71 3.08
N THR A 2 -8.79 -14.56 4.15
CA THR A 2 -9.34 -14.70 5.52
C THR A 2 -10.31 -13.55 5.81
N LYS A 3 -11.44 -13.84 6.47
CA LYS A 3 -12.49 -12.84 6.78
C LYS A 3 -11.92 -11.57 7.43
N LYS A 4 -11.00 -11.75 8.39
CA LYS A 4 -10.35 -10.64 9.11
C LYS A 4 -9.56 -9.71 8.20
N LEU A 5 -8.86 -10.23 7.17
CA LEU A 5 -8.06 -9.38 6.30
C LEU A 5 -8.94 -8.50 5.40
N GLY A 6 -10.03 -9.05 4.87
CA GLY A 6 -11.00 -8.27 4.11
C GLY A 6 -11.64 -7.15 4.93
N GLU A 7 -11.92 -7.39 6.21
CA GLU A 7 -12.40 -6.36 7.13
C GLU A 7 -11.36 -5.24 7.33
N ARG A 8 -10.06 -5.58 7.42
CA ARG A 8 -8.99 -4.57 7.52
C ARG A 8 -8.83 -3.76 6.23
N PHE A 9 -8.92 -4.38 5.06
CA PHE A 9 -8.87 -3.66 3.79
C PHE A 9 -10.09 -2.76 3.58
N ALA A 10 -11.28 -3.21 3.98
CA ALA A 10 -12.47 -2.37 3.98
C ALA A 10 -12.34 -1.17 4.93
N TYR A 11 -11.74 -1.37 6.12
CA TYR A 11 -11.42 -0.29 7.03
C TYR A 11 -10.45 0.74 6.41
N LEU A 12 -9.34 0.26 5.83
CA LEU A 12 -8.37 1.13 5.16
C LEU A 12 -8.99 1.90 3.99
N THR A 13 -9.84 1.24 3.20
CA THR A 13 -10.54 1.87 2.07
C THR A 13 -11.40 3.05 2.53
N LYS A 14 -12.10 2.91 3.67
CA LYS A 14 -12.85 4.03 4.27
C LYS A 14 -11.92 5.13 4.76
N HIS A 15 -10.77 4.76 5.32
CA HIS A 15 -9.77 5.70 5.85
C HIS A 15 -9.12 6.56 4.76
N PHE A 16 -9.00 6.06 3.54
CA PHE A 16 -8.44 6.78 2.38
C PHE A 16 -9.47 7.63 1.60
N LYS A 17 -10.73 7.74 2.05
CA LYS A 17 -11.77 8.44 1.30
C LYS A 17 -11.44 9.92 1.01
N ASP A 18 -10.79 10.59 1.95
CA ASP A 18 -10.47 12.02 1.92
C ASP A 18 -8.97 12.28 2.17
N ARG A 19 -8.13 11.25 2.00
CA ARG A 19 -6.72 11.28 2.39
C ARG A 19 -5.86 10.55 1.39
N ASP A 20 -4.70 11.14 1.11
CA ASP A 20 -3.70 10.52 0.27
C ASP A 20 -2.81 9.51 1.01
N TYR A 21 -2.70 9.68 2.34
CA TYR A 21 -1.86 8.92 3.25
C TYR A 21 -2.58 8.68 4.59
N LEU A 22 -2.05 7.78 5.42
CA LEU A 22 -2.68 7.38 6.68
C LEU A 22 -2.89 8.54 7.65
N LEU A 23 -1.99 9.52 7.65
CA LEU A 23 -2.03 10.68 8.55
C LEU A 23 -2.44 11.98 7.84
N GLY A 24 -3.19 11.88 6.73
CA GLY A 24 -3.67 13.02 5.95
C GLY A 24 -3.01 13.08 4.58
N ASN A 25 -2.51 14.26 4.18
CA ASN A 25 -1.93 14.47 2.84
C ASN A 25 -0.40 14.51 2.83
N GLN A 26 0.24 14.23 3.97
CA GLN A 26 1.69 14.10 4.07
C GLN A 26 2.07 12.65 4.36
N PHE A 27 3.04 12.15 3.59
CA PHE A 27 3.59 10.82 3.78
C PHE A 27 4.35 10.72 5.10
N SER A 28 4.17 9.60 5.80
CA SER A 28 4.75 9.31 7.10
C SER A 28 5.37 7.91 7.14
N VAL A 29 6.03 7.59 8.26
CA VAL A 29 6.54 6.23 8.51
C VAL A 29 5.43 5.17 8.51
N ALA A 30 4.20 5.54 8.88
CA ALA A 30 3.06 4.62 8.84
C ALA A 30 2.76 4.16 7.40
N ASP A 31 2.90 5.05 6.43
CA ASP A 31 2.68 4.76 5.01
C ASP A 31 3.79 3.86 4.45
N ALA A 32 5.03 4.08 4.86
CA ALA A 32 6.15 3.20 4.49
C ALA A 32 5.89 1.76 4.98
N TYR A 33 5.38 1.62 6.21
CA TYR A 33 5.06 0.32 6.77
C TYR A 33 3.89 -0.35 6.04
N LEU A 34 2.80 0.40 5.81
CA LEU A 34 1.65 -0.12 5.08
C LEU A 34 2.02 -0.53 3.64
N PHE A 35 2.86 0.25 2.96
CA PHE A 35 3.34 -0.08 1.63
C PHE A 35 4.02 -1.46 1.59
N THR A 36 4.89 -1.75 2.56
CA THR A 36 5.57 -3.05 2.66
C THR A 36 4.57 -4.19 2.85
N ILE A 37 3.62 -4.03 3.77
CA ILE A 37 2.57 -5.03 4.05
C ILE A 37 1.70 -5.28 2.81
N LEU A 38 1.23 -4.21 2.15
CA LEU A 38 0.40 -4.34 0.95
C LEU A 38 1.19 -4.93 -0.22
N ARG A 39 2.48 -4.61 -0.37
CA ARG A 39 3.35 -5.20 -1.40
C ARG A 39 3.45 -6.73 -1.25
N TRP A 40 3.54 -7.25 -0.02
CA TRP A 40 3.56 -8.70 0.20
C TRP A 40 2.27 -9.40 -0.21
N SER A 41 1.15 -8.69 -0.32
CA SER A 41 -0.13 -9.28 -0.75
C SER A 41 0.01 -9.99 -2.09
N LYS A 42 0.79 -9.44 -3.03
CA LYS A 42 1.09 -10.10 -4.31
C LYS A 42 1.87 -11.41 -4.14
N SER A 43 2.84 -11.45 -3.22
CA SER A 43 3.69 -12.63 -2.98
C SER A 43 2.97 -13.77 -2.27
N VAL A 44 1.82 -13.51 -1.66
CA VAL A 44 1.00 -14.51 -0.96
C VAL A 44 -0.38 -14.71 -1.61
N ASP A 45 -0.48 -14.40 -2.90
CA ASP A 45 -1.69 -14.57 -3.73
C ASP A 45 -2.96 -13.89 -3.20
N ILE A 46 -2.79 -12.73 -2.55
CA ILE A 46 -3.89 -11.87 -2.10
C ILE A 46 -4.11 -10.76 -3.13
N GLN A 47 -5.28 -10.83 -3.75
CA GLN A 47 -5.77 -9.89 -4.76
C GLN A 47 -6.31 -8.62 -4.09
N LEU A 48 -5.87 -7.45 -4.56
CA LEU A 48 -6.28 -6.13 -4.04
C LEU A 48 -7.32 -5.43 -4.93
N GLU A 49 -7.68 -6.03 -6.06
CA GLU A 49 -8.65 -5.55 -7.05
C GLU A 49 -9.98 -5.08 -6.45
N PRO A 50 -10.53 -5.72 -5.39
CA PRO A 50 -11.76 -5.22 -4.75
C PRO A 50 -11.59 -3.89 -4.00
N TRP A 51 -10.35 -3.43 -3.76
CA TRP A 51 -10.01 -2.19 -3.06
C TRP A 51 -9.07 -1.30 -3.91
N PRO A 52 -9.57 -0.67 -4.98
CA PRO A 52 -8.76 0.10 -5.93
C PRO A 52 -7.90 1.18 -5.24
N VAL A 53 -8.42 1.82 -4.19
CA VAL A 53 -7.70 2.84 -3.42
C VAL A 53 -6.42 2.31 -2.77
N LEU A 54 -6.33 1.02 -2.44
CA LEU A 54 -5.11 0.40 -1.91
C LEU A 54 -4.07 0.22 -3.01
N THR A 55 -4.51 -0.11 -4.23
CA THR A 55 -3.65 -0.18 -5.42
C THR A 55 -3.15 1.20 -5.81
N GLU A 56 -4.00 2.22 -5.75
CA GLU A 56 -3.63 3.63 -5.96
C GLU A 56 -2.62 4.12 -4.91
N PHE A 57 -2.83 3.79 -3.64
CA PHE A 57 -1.88 4.06 -2.57
C PHE A 57 -0.51 3.41 -2.85
N LEU A 58 -0.49 2.12 -3.23
CA LEU A 58 0.74 1.42 -3.61
C LEU A 58 1.47 2.13 -4.76
N ALA A 59 0.74 2.53 -5.81
CA ALA A 59 1.30 3.24 -6.95
C ALA A 59 1.90 4.59 -6.53
N ARG A 60 1.17 5.37 -5.72
CA ARG A 60 1.60 6.67 -5.18
C ARG A 60 2.88 6.56 -4.36
N VAL A 61 2.98 5.57 -3.46
CA VAL A 61 4.18 5.37 -2.65
C VAL A 61 5.35 4.86 -3.50
N ARG A 62 5.10 3.96 -4.45
CA ARG A 62 6.12 3.43 -5.37
C ARG A 62 6.74 4.52 -6.26
N ALA A 63 5.97 5.53 -6.64
CA ALA A 63 6.43 6.65 -7.47
C ALA A 63 7.40 7.61 -6.75
N ARG A 64 7.55 7.52 -5.42
CA ARG A 64 8.48 8.37 -4.66
C ARG A 64 9.92 7.99 -5.01
N SER A 65 10.78 8.98 -5.28
CA SER A 65 12.17 8.76 -5.71
C SER A 65 12.95 7.82 -4.79
N LYS A 66 12.94 8.06 -3.47
CA LYS A 66 13.64 7.22 -2.49
C LYS A 66 13.07 5.81 -2.37
N VAL A 67 11.76 5.64 -2.57
CA VAL A 67 11.17 4.29 -2.61
C VAL A 67 11.64 3.57 -3.86
N SER A 68 11.64 4.23 -5.03
CA SER A 68 12.14 3.61 -6.26
C SER A 68 13.63 3.28 -6.19
N GLU A 69 14.47 4.14 -5.59
CA GLU A 69 15.90 3.88 -5.39
C GLU A 69 16.11 2.62 -4.53
N VAL A 70 15.44 2.54 -3.38
CA VAL A 70 15.53 1.37 -2.50
C VAL A 70 14.98 0.11 -3.16
N MET A 71 13.84 0.19 -3.86
CA MET A 71 13.29 -0.97 -4.58
C MET A 71 14.27 -1.51 -5.63
N LYS A 72 15.06 -0.64 -6.30
CA LYS A 72 16.11 -1.09 -7.22
C LYS A 72 17.30 -1.70 -6.47
N ALA A 73 17.77 -1.03 -5.41
CA ALA A 73 18.88 -1.51 -4.60
C ALA A 73 18.63 -2.89 -3.97
N GLU A 74 17.39 -3.15 -3.56
CA GLU A 74 16.94 -4.41 -2.96
C GLU A 74 16.54 -5.48 -4.00
N GLY A 75 16.69 -5.21 -5.30
CA GLY A 75 16.30 -6.15 -6.38
C GLY A 75 14.79 -6.42 -6.48
N LEU A 76 13.98 -5.46 -6.02
CA LEU A 76 12.51 -5.55 -5.92
C LEU A 76 11.78 -4.85 -7.08
N ALA A 77 12.51 -4.12 -7.93
CA ALA A 77 12.03 -3.46 -9.14
C ALA A 77 12.87 -3.93 -10.34
N ASN A 78 12.42 -5.03 -10.96
CA ASN A 78 12.87 -5.49 -12.27
C ASN A 78 11.96 -4.91 -13.36
#